data_AF-A0A257KLV0-F1
#
_entry.id   AF-A0A257KLV0-F1
#
_cell.length_a   1.000
_cell.length_b   1.000
_cell.length_c   1.000
_cell.angle_alpha   90.00
_cell.angle_beta   90.00
_cell.angle_gamma   90.00
#
_symmetry.space_group_name_H-M   'P 1'
#
loop_
_entity.id
_entity.type
_entity.pdbx_description
1 polymer ?
#
loop_
_entity_poly.entity_id
_entity_poly.type
_entity_poly.pdbx_seq_one_letter_code
_entity_poly.pdbx_strand_id
1 'polypeptide(L)'
;MTTPAAAACASAAHPGRRAHLSPATLGWLLGALGVLVFAMTIPMTRLASGSLAAPQLPAAFVAIGRAALAGLMAAVWLWATGAARPTRAQWRQLGLTSLGVVFGFPFFLGLAVQRVDAAHAAVVSGLLPIATACIGALVMRQRPSAGFWACAGLGTA
;
A
#
# COMPACT_ATOMS: atom_id res chain seq x y z
N MET A 1 52.64 -27.72 37.38
CA MET A 1 53.78 -27.49 36.46
C MET A 1 53.70 -28.58 35.40
N THR A 2 53.42 -28.40 34.11
CA THR A 2 53.26 -27.27 33.20
C THR A 2 52.51 -27.81 31.96
N THR A 3 51.33 -27.29 31.62
CA THR A 3 50.87 -27.15 30.23
C THR A 3 51.60 -25.92 29.65
N PRO A 4 51.95 -25.88 28.34
CA PRO A 4 50.98 -25.35 27.36
C PRO A 4 51.16 -25.83 25.90
N ALA A 5 50.10 -25.83 25.11
CA ALA A 5 50.21 -25.55 23.67
C ALA A 5 48.87 -25.16 23.05
N ALA A 6 48.92 -24.02 22.35
CA ALA A 6 48.12 -23.65 21.18
C ALA A 6 46.63 -23.34 21.39
N ALA A 7 46.40 -22.07 21.72
CA ALA A 7 45.22 -21.32 21.33
C ALA A 7 44.99 -21.44 19.82
N ALA A 8 44.01 -22.25 19.42
CA ALA A 8 43.38 -22.14 18.12
C ALA A 8 42.52 -20.88 18.13
N CYS A 9 43.03 -19.82 17.52
CA CYS A 9 42.34 -18.57 17.28
C CYS A 9 41.09 -18.85 16.43
N ALA A 10 39.93 -18.97 17.09
CA ALA A 10 38.65 -19.07 16.43
C ALA A 10 38.40 -17.77 15.66
N SER A 11 38.47 -17.84 14.34
CA SER A 11 37.99 -16.78 13.45
C SER A 11 36.47 -16.68 13.63
N ALA A 12 36.05 -15.77 14.52
CA ALA A 12 34.67 -15.37 14.64
C ALA A 12 34.31 -14.56 13.38
N ALA A 13 33.80 -15.25 12.36
CA ALA A 13 33.14 -14.63 11.23
C ALA A 13 32.05 -13.69 11.78
N HIS A 14 32.25 -12.38 11.57
CA HIS A 14 31.31 -11.35 11.99
C HIS A 14 30.02 -11.53 11.17
N PRO A 15 28.89 -12.00 11.74
CA PRO A 15 27.67 -12.10 10.97
C PRO A 15 27.28 -10.67 10.60
N GLY A 16 27.23 -10.40 9.29
CA GLY A 16 27.00 -9.09 8.73
C GLY A 16 25.92 -8.35 9.51
N ARG A 17 26.30 -7.17 10.01
CA ARG A 17 25.44 -6.23 10.73
C ARG A 17 24.29 -5.82 9.80
N ARG A 18 23.26 -6.66 9.69
CA ARG A 18 21.96 -6.25 9.14
C ARG A 18 21.54 -5.07 10.00
N ALA A 19 21.44 -3.89 9.42
CA ALA A 19 20.91 -2.73 10.12
C ALA A 19 19.47 -3.07 10.53
N HIS A 20 19.31 -3.61 11.73
CA HIS A 20 18.01 -3.85 12.34
C HIS A 20 17.47 -2.47 12.71
N LEU A 21 16.74 -1.87 11.77
CA LEU A 21 15.93 -0.69 12.05
C LEU A 21 15.04 -0.98 13.24
N SER A 22 14.86 0.00 14.13
CA SER A 22 13.87 -0.12 15.19
C SER A 22 12.48 -0.37 14.55
N PRO A 23 11.60 -1.17 15.16
CA PRO A 23 10.25 -1.40 14.63
C PRO A 23 9.49 -0.10 14.36
N ALA A 24 9.71 0.92 15.20
CA ALA A 24 9.13 2.24 15.02
C ALA A 24 9.66 2.95 13.76
N THR A 25 10.98 2.97 13.55
CA THR A 25 11.60 3.57 12.35
C THR A 25 11.14 2.86 11.08
N LEU A 26 11.07 1.52 11.12
CA LEU A 26 10.56 0.74 9.99
C LEU A 26 9.11 1.10 9.69
N GLY A 27 8.26 1.23 10.72
CA GLY A 27 6.87 1.65 10.57
C GLY A 27 6.70 3.02 9.91
N TRP A 28 7.51 4.01 10.33
CA TRP A 28 7.52 5.34 9.71
C TRP A 28 7.96 5.31 8.25
N LEU A 29 9.02 4.56 7.93
CA LEU A 29 9.51 4.43 6.56
C LEU A 29 8.49 3.72 5.64
N LEU A 30 7.88 2.63 6.12
CA LEU A 30 6.85 1.91 5.37
C LEU A 30 5.60 2.78 5.15
N GLY A 31 5.22 3.56 6.17
CA GLY A 31 4.13 4.53 6.08
C GLY A 31 4.42 5.62 5.06
N ALA A 32 5.59 6.25 5.12
CA ALA A 32 6.01 7.28 4.17
C ALA A 32 6.07 6.75 2.73
N LEU A 33 6.60 5.54 2.53
CA LEU A 33 6.62 4.88 1.23
C LEU A 33 5.20 4.63 0.71
N GLY A 34 4.29 4.17 1.58
CA GLY A 34 2.88 3.99 1.24
C GLY A 34 2.21 5.29 0.79
N VAL A 35 2.44 6.39 1.52
CA VAL A 35 1.93 7.72 1.16
C VAL A 35 2.47 8.19 -0.18
N LEU A 36 3.78 8.01 -0.43
CA LEU A 36 4.42 8.38 -1.69
C LEU A 36 3.82 7.62 -2.88
N VAL A 37 3.70 6.29 -2.77
CA VAL A 37 3.13 5.44 -3.82
C VAL A 37 1.65 5.78 -4.06
N PHE A 38 0.90 6.05 -2.99
CA PHE A 38 -0.50 6.47 -3.08
C PHE A 38 -0.64 7.81 -3.81
N ALA A 39 0.14 8.82 -3.43
CA ALA A 39 0.12 10.15 -4.07
C ALA A 39 0.47 10.07 -5.56
N MET A 40 1.40 9.19 -5.95
CA MET A 40 1.78 8.98 -7.35
C MET A 40 0.72 8.26 -8.19
N THR A 41 -0.29 7.65 -7.58
CA THR A 41 -1.29 6.84 -8.31
C THR A 41 -2.07 7.68 -9.31
N ILE A 42 -2.51 8.88 -8.93
CA ILE A 42 -3.31 9.78 -9.78
C ILE A 42 -2.52 10.32 -10.98
N PRO A 43 -1.33 10.93 -10.79
CA PRO A 43 -0.56 11.43 -11.93
C PRO A 43 -0.15 10.29 -12.88
N MET A 44 0.23 9.12 -12.36
CA MET A 44 0.54 7.97 -13.21
C MET A 44 -0.67 7.44 -13.97
N THR A 45 -1.86 7.41 -13.35
CA THR A 45 -3.09 6.99 -14.02
C THR A 45 -3.52 7.98 -15.11
N ARG A 46 -3.34 9.29 -14.88
CA ARG A 46 -3.57 10.34 -15.88
C ARG A 46 -2.57 10.25 -17.03
N LEU A 47 -1.30 9.95 -16.75
CA LEU A 47 -0.25 9.74 -17.75
C LEU A 47 -0.43 8.46 -18.58
N ALA A 48 -1.13 7.46 -18.07
CA ALA A 48 -1.42 6.23 -18.80
C ALA A 48 -2.73 6.32 -19.61
N SER A 49 -3.74 7.00 -19.07
CA SER A 49 -5.08 7.06 -19.67
C SER A 49 -5.26 8.24 -20.64
N GLY A 50 -4.44 9.28 -20.51
CA GLY A 50 -4.61 10.53 -21.24
C GLY A 50 -5.80 11.36 -20.74
N SER A 51 -6.03 12.50 -21.39
CA SER A 51 -7.23 13.34 -21.19
C SER A 51 -8.29 13.02 -22.24
N LEU A 52 -9.51 13.54 -22.08
CA LEU A 52 -10.54 13.47 -23.13
C LEU A 52 -10.08 14.05 -24.49
N ALA A 53 -9.19 15.05 -24.47
CA ALA A 53 -8.67 15.68 -25.68
C ALA A 53 -7.55 14.86 -26.36
N ALA A 54 -6.86 14.00 -25.61
CA ALA A 54 -5.81 13.12 -26.10
C ALA A 54 -5.85 11.77 -25.36
N PRO A 55 -6.83 10.90 -25.67
CA PRO A 55 -6.97 9.62 -25.01
C PRO A 55 -5.84 8.66 -25.42
N GLN A 56 -5.28 7.95 -24.44
CA GLN A 56 -4.20 6.98 -24.63
C GLN A 56 -4.73 5.57 -24.43
N LEU A 57 -4.75 5.09 -23.19
CA LEU A 57 -5.34 3.80 -22.83
C LEU A 57 -6.75 3.99 -22.24
N PRO A 58 -7.71 3.11 -22.57
CA PRO A 58 -8.99 3.10 -21.90
C PRO A 58 -8.84 2.91 -20.38
N ALA A 59 -9.59 3.65 -19.57
CA ALA A 59 -9.57 3.54 -18.11
C ALA A 59 -9.83 2.11 -17.63
N ALA A 60 -10.71 1.38 -18.31
CA ALA A 60 -10.98 -0.02 -18.03
C ALA A 60 -9.74 -0.91 -18.24
N PHE A 61 -8.98 -0.67 -19.30
CA PHE A 61 -7.76 -1.44 -19.57
C PHE A 61 -6.71 -1.19 -18.48
N VAL A 62 -6.49 0.07 -18.09
CA VAL A 62 -5.55 0.40 -17.01
C VAL A 62 -5.99 -0.24 -15.68
N ALA A 63 -7.28 -0.17 -15.34
CA ALA A 63 -7.83 -0.75 -14.11
C ALA A 63 -7.74 -2.28 -14.07
N ILE A 64 -8.10 -2.97 -15.16
CA ILE A 64 -8.01 -4.43 -15.25
C ILE A 64 -6.56 -4.88 -15.35
N GLY A 65 -5.70 -4.18 -16.10
CA GLY A 65 -4.29 -4.49 -16.25
C GLY A 65 -3.54 -4.46 -14.92
N ARG A 66 -3.74 -3.42 -14.09
CA ARG A 66 -3.17 -3.37 -12.74
C ARG A 66 -3.71 -4.47 -11.83
N ALA A 67 -5.00 -4.80 -11.92
CA ALA A 67 -5.61 -5.85 -11.11
C ALA A 67 -5.05 -7.23 -11.48
N ALA A 68 -4.90 -7.51 -12.79
CA ALA A 68 -4.32 -8.74 -13.29
C ALA A 68 -2.86 -8.89 -12.85
N LEU A 69 -2.03 -7.84 -13.00
CA LEU A 69 -0.62 -7.87 -12.58
C LEU A 69 -0.48 -8.13 -11.07
N ALA A 70 -1.22 -7.38 -10.24
CA ALA A 70 -1.22 -7.57 -8.80
C ALA A 70 -1.73 -8.96 -8.40
N GLY A 71 -2.79 -9.44 -9.04
CA GLY A 71 -3.37 -10.77 -8.81
C GLY A 71 -2.40 -11.90 -9.16
N LEU A 72 -1.69 -11.78 -10.30
CA LEU A 72 -0.66 -12.75 -10.70
C LEU A 72 0.50 -12.78 -9.71
N MET A 73 1.01 -11.62 -9.30
CA MET A 73 2.07 -11.52 -8.29
C MET A 73 1.65 -12.15 -6.96
N ALA A 74 0.42 -11.84 -6.50
CA ALA A 74 -0.14 -12.43 -5.30
C ALA A 74 -0.31 -13.96 -5.43
N ALA A 75 -0.78 -14.44 -6.58
CA ALA A 75 -0.95 -15.87 -6.83
C ALA A 75 0.40 -16.62 -6.82
N VAL A 76 1.43 -16.06 -7.47
CA VAL A 76 2.80 -16.62 -7.45
C VAL A 76 3.33 -16.65 -6.01
N TRP A 77 3.12 -15.60 -5.24
CA TRP A 77 3.55 -15.54 -3.84
C TRP A 77 2.83 -16.58 -2.95
N LEU A 78 1.50 -16.69 -3.07
CA LEU A 78 0.71 -17.67 -2.32
C LEU A 78 1.07 -19.11 -2.69
N TRP A 79 1.38 -19.35 -3.97
CA TRP A 79 1.85 -20.65 -4.44
C TRP A 79 3.23 -20.98 -3.88
N ALA A 80 4.18 -20.04 -3.95
CA ALA A 80 5.53 -20.21 -3.43
C ALA A 80 5.57 -20.39 -1.90
N THR A 81 4.62 -19.81 -1.17
CA THR A 81 4.53 -19.91 0.30
C THR A 81 3.67 -21.08 0.79
N GLY A 82 2.99 -21.81 -0.10
CA GLY A 82 2.10 -22.91 0.27
C GLY A 82 0.91 -22.48 1.13
N ALA A 83 0.39 -21.27 0.91
CA ALA A 83 -0.62 -20.66 1.76
C ALA A 83 -1.92 -21.50 1.84
N ALA A 84 -2.49 -21.61 3.04
CA ALA A 84 -3.75 -22.30 3.27
C ALA A 84 -4.91 -21.61 2.52
N ARG A 85 -5.88 -22.41 2.05
CA ARG A 85 -7.05 -21.87 1.35
C ARG A 85 -7.93 -21.03 2.30
N PRO A 86 -8.50 -19.90 1.86
CA PRO A 86 -9.34 -19.06 2.70
C PRO A 86 -10.61 -19.79 3.18
N THR A 87 -11.04 -19.47 4.40
CA THR A 87 -12.33 -19.92 4.96
C THR A 87 -13.50 -19.20 4.28
N ARG A 88 -14.73 -19.73 4.40
CA ARG A 88 -15.94 -19.11 3.79
C ARG A 88 -16.14 -17.65 4.20
N ALA A 89 -15.86 -17.30 5.45
CA ALA A 89 -15.95 -15.93 5.94
C ALA A 89 -14.91 -15.02 5.27
N GLN A 90 -13.67 -15.51 5.12
CA GLN A 90 -12.60 -14.80 4.43
C GLN A 90 -12.91 -14.61 2.95
N TRP A 91 -13.56 -15.59 2.28
CA TRP A 91 -14.01 -15.43 0.90
C TRP A 91 -15.01 -14.28 0.73
N ARG A 92 -15.95 -14.11 1.67
CA ARG A 92 -16.90 -12.99 1.63
C ARG A 92 -16.19 -11.66 1.80
N GLN A 93 -15.27 -11.56 2.77
CA GLN A 93 -14.48 -10.35 2.99
C GLN A 93 -13.59 -10.04 1.79
N LEU A 94 -12.91 -11.04 1.24
CA LEU A 94 -12.07 -10.92 0.06
C LEU A 94 -12.87 -10.45 -1.16
N GLY A 95 -14.07 -11.02 -1.38
CA GLY A 95 -14.96 -10.60 -2.46
C GLY A 95 -15.38 -9.14 -2.32
N LEU A 96 -15.82 -8.73 -1.12
CA LEU A 96 -16.24 -7.35 -0.85
C LEU A 96 -15.09 -6.35 -1.02
N THR A 97 -13.92 -6.65 -0.45
CA THR A 97 -12.73 -5.82 -0.56
C THR A 97 -12.22 -5.75 -1.99
N SER A 98 -12.23 -6.87 -2.73
CA SER A 98 -11.80 -6.89 -4.14
C SER A 98 -12.74 -6.06 -5.00
N LEU A 99 -14.06 -6.21 -4.82
CA LEU A 99 -15.05 -5.44 -5.58
C LEU A 99 -14.86 -3.93 -5.38
N GLY A 100 -14.64 -3.48 -4.15
CA GLY A 100 -14.44 -2.07 -3.85
C GLY A 100 -13.06 -1.54 -4.24
N VAL A 101 -12.00 -2.15 -3.74
CA VAL A 101 -10.63 -1.59 -3.78
C VAL A 101 -9.89 -1.97 -5.06
N VAL A 102 -10.13 -3.16 -5.60
CA VAL A 102 -9.41 -3.66 -6.79
C VAL A 102 -10.11 -3.27 -8.08
N PHE A 103 -11.44 -3.40 -8.12
CA PHE A 103 -12.21 -3.11 -9.34
C PHE A 103 -12.90 -1.76 -9.30
N GLY A 104 -13.74 -1.51 -8.30
CA GLY A 104 -14.59 -0.32 -8.22
C GLY A 104 -13.77 0.97 -8.21
N PHE A 105 -12.97 1.18 -7.18
CA PHE A 105 -12.20 2.41 -7.01
C PHE A 105 -11.30 2.72 -8.21
N PRO A 106 -10.45 1.80 -8.73
CA PRO A 106 -9.58 2.10 -9.87
C PRO A 106 -10.35 2.39 -11.16
N PHE A 107 -11.46 1.70 -11.40
CA PHE A 107 -12.30 1.95 -12.56
C PHE A 107 -12.95 3.34 -12.51
N PHE A 108 -13.58 3.69 -11.39
CA PHE A 108 -14.17 5.02 -11.20
C PHE A 108 -13.11 6.13 -11.17
N LEU A 109 -11.94 5.87 -10.57
CA LEU A 109 -10.82 6.81 -10.58
C LEU A 109 -10.31 7.07 -12.00
N GLY A 110 -10.10 6.01 -12.79
CA GLY A 110 -9.71 6.13 -14.20
C GLY A 110 -10.71 6.96 -15.02
N LEU A 111 -12.00 6.77 -14.77
CA LEU A 111 -13.07 7.57 -15.37
C LEU A 111 -13.10 9.03 -14.89
N ALA A 112 -12.76 9.27 -13.63
CA ALA A 112 -12.71 10.62 -13.06
C ALA A 112 -11.54 11.42 -13.64
N VAL A 113 -10.33 10.84 -13.68
CA VAL A 113 -9.14 11.54 -14.18
C VAL A 113 -9.19 11.85 -15.67
N GLN A 114 -10.10 11.25 -16.45
CA GLN A 114 -10.32 11.69 -17.83
C GLN A 114 -11.18 12.95 -17.91
N ARG A 115 -12.06 13.19 -16.93
CA ARG A 115 -13.06 14.27 -16.92
C ARG A 115 -12.63 15.50 -16.10
N VAL A 116 -11.91 15.31 -15.01
CA VAL A 116 -11.41 16.38 -14.13
C VAL A 116 -9.89 16.48 -14.21
N ASP A 117 -9.34 17.67 -13.99
CA ASP A 117 -7.89 17.84 -13.92
C ASP A 117 -7.25 17.08 -12.76
N ALA A 118 -5.99 16.69 -12.96
CA ALA A 118 -5.24 15.89 -11.99
C ALA A 118 -5.15 16.57 -10.61
N ALA A 119 -5.05 17.91 -10.58
CA ALA A 119 -5.03 18.68 -9.34
C ALA A 119 -6.35 18.53 -8.55
N HIS A 120 -7.50 18.68 -9.21
CA HIS A 120 -8.81 18.49 -8.56
C HIS A 120 -9.01 17.05 -8.09
N ALA A 121 -8.63 16.06 -8.91
CA ALA A 121 -8.69 14.66 -8.51
C ALA A 121 -7.78 14.35 -7.31
N ALA A 122 -6.61 14.98 -7.23
CA ALA A 122 -5.65 14.80 -6.15
C ALA A 122 -6.19 15.32 -4.81
N VAL A 123 -6.76 16.54 -4.79
CA VAL A 123 -7.36 17.13 -3.58
C VAL A 123 -8.50 16.26 -3.05
N VAL A 124 -9.43 15.85 -3.92
CA VAL A 124 -10.55 14.98 -3.52
C VAL A 124 -10.06 13.64 -2.98
N SER A 125 -9.00 13.09 -3.56
CA SER A 125 -8.41 11.83 -3.08
C SER A 125 -7.64 12.01 -1.77
N GLY A 126 -7.16 13.21 -1.46
CA GLY A 126 -6.60 13.58 -0.16
C GLY A 126 -7.61 13.48 0.99
N LEU A 127 -8.92 13.60 0.71
CA LEU A 127 -9.99 13.41 1.70
C LEU A 127 -10.28 11.93 1.99
N LEU A 128 -9.86 11.00 1.12
CA LEU A 128 -10.12 9.58 1.28
C LEU A 128 -9.43 8.96 2.51
N PRO A 129 -8.14 9.27 2.80
CA PRO A 129 -7.47 8.85 4.03
C PRO A 129 -8.19 9.28 5.31
N ILE A 130 -8.66 10.53 5.41
CA ILE A 130 -9.37 11.00 6.61
C ILE A 130 -10.75 10.32 6.74
N ALA A 131 -11.47 10.14 5.63
CA ALA A 131 -12.71 9.35 5.63
C ALA A 131 -12.46 7.90 6.09
N THR A 132 -11.39 7.28 5.62
CA THR A 132 -10.98 5.92 6.01
C THR A 132 -10.62 5.87 7.49
N ALA A 133 -9.90 6.87 8.01
CA ALA A 133 -9.58 7.00 9.42
C ALA A 133 -10.83 7.14 10.30
N CYS A 134 -11.80 7.96 9.89
CA CYS A 134 -13.09 8.11 10.58
C CYS A 134 -13.87 6.79 10.63
N ILE A 135 -14.06 6.14 9.48
CA ILE A 135 -14.77 4.85 9.41
C ILE A 135 -14.03 3.79 10.23
N GLY A 136 -12.70 3.72 10.12
CA GLY A 136 -11.88 2.80 10.90
C GLY A 136 -12.01 3.02 12.40
N ALA A 137 -11.95 4.27 12.87
CA ALA A 137 -12.14 4.61 14.28
C ALA A 137 -13.53 4.20 14.78
N LEU A 138 -14.58 4.44 13.99
CA LEU A 138 -15.96 4.05 14.32
C LEU A 138 -16.13 2.53 14.38
N VAL A 139 -15.68 1.81 13.35
CA VAL A 139 -15.83 0.34 13.23
C VAL A 139 -15.00 -0.38 14.29
N MET A 140 -13.77 0.06 14.54
CA MET A 140 -12.90 -0.55 15.55
C MET A 140 -13.16 -0.04 16.97
N ARG A 141 -14.07 0.92 17.14
CA ARG A 141 -14.39 1.62 18.40
C ARG A 141 -13.15 2.17 19.11
N GLN A 142 -12.13 2.52 18.31
CA GLN A 142 -10.88 3.12 18.79
C GLN A 142 -11.09 4.63 18.96
N ARG A 143 -10.40 5.23 19.94
CA ARG A 143 -10.43 6.68 20.18
C ARG A 143 -9.05 7.28 19.87
N PRO A 144 -8.78 7.66 18.60
CA PRO A 144 -7.53 8.31 18.24
C PRO A 144 -7.35 9.62 19.03
N SER A 145 -6.09 9.99 19.28
CA SER A 145 -5.76 11.20 20.02
C SER A 145 -6.17 12.48 19.27
N ALA A 146 -6.36 13.58 19.99
CA ALA A 146 -6.63 14.88 19.37
C ALA A 146 -5.52 15.32 18.40
N GLY A 147 -4.26 14.98 18.72
CA GLY A 147 -3.12 15.23 17.84
C GLY A 147 -3.21 14.49 16.50
N PHE A 148 -3.71 13.25 16.50
CA PHE A 148 -3.96 12.51 15.26
C PHE A 148 -4.97 13.24 14.37
N TRP A 149 -6.09 13.70 14.94
CA TRP A 149 -7.12 14.42 14.18
C TRP A 149 -6.64 15.78 13.69
N ALA A 150 -5.82 16.49 14.46
CA ALA A 150 -5.22 17.75 14.03
C ALA A 150 -4.27 17.53 12.84
N CYS A 151 -3.37 16.56 12.92
CA CYS A 151 -2.47 16.22 11.81
C CYS A 151 -3.24 15.70 10.59
N ALA A 152 -4.26 14.86 10.79
CA ALA A 152 -5.11 14.37 9.72
C ALA A 152 -5.84 15.52 9.02
N GLY A 153 -6.46 16.43 9.79
CA GLY A 153 -7.14 17.60 9.26
C GLY A 153 -6.19 18.50 8.46
N LEU A 154 -5.02 18.83 9.03
CA LEU A 154 -3.98 19.62 8.36
C LEU A 154 -3.47 18.97 7.08
N GLY A 155 -3.32 17.64 7.05
CA GLY A 155 -2.87 16.91 5.86
C GLY A 155 -3.92 16.81 4.76
N THR A 156 -5.19 17.09 5.06
CA THR A 156 -6.31 17.03 4.10
C THR A 156 -6.90 18.40 3.74
N ALA A 157 -6.36 19.48 4.31
CA ALA A 157 -6.70 20.87 3.98
C ALA A 157 -5.88 21.37 2.79
#